data_AF-A0A7G8VDG3-F1
#
_entry.id   AF-A0A7G8VDG3-F1
#
_cell.length_a   1.000
_cell.length_b   1.000
_cell.length_c   1.000
_cell.angle_alpha   90.00
_cell.angle_beta   90.00
_cell.angle_gamma   90.00
#
_symmetry.space_group_name_H-M   'P 1'
#
loop_
_entity.id
_entity.type
_entity.pdbx_description
1 polymer ?
#
loop_
_entity_poly.entity_id
_entity_poly.type
_entity_poly.pdbx_seq_one_letter_code
_entity_poly.pdbx_strand_id
1 'polypeptide(L)'
;MGLLRPPVKAMCILVPAEQRSRCADVGAIFVFTSELERVDSAAGARRAITLNTMTFRSAGYVEERSLQLRIDDETCAVQRLVSESMGGCDDESRVDDYKRGLALWSFAVDYTVKTLLYLSLDDTVISHDRAYSSAPRTFLGLGRRKRELRLAEVEQLYDRCIVGPARATDWAGAQADELGLDGQVSPHWRRGHFRQQAHGPQGKQRKLIFIKQTLIRTDRLAAG
;
A
#
# COMPACT_ATOMS: atom_id res chain seq x y z
N MET A 1 2.39 7.67 -17.55
CA MET A 1 2.08 6.40 -16.87
C MET A 1 0.78 6.55 -16.11
N GLY A 2 -0.16 5.61 -16.24
CA GLY A 2 -1.39 5.62 -15.44
C GLY A 2 -1.11 5.26 -13.99
N LEU A 3 -1.65 6.02 -13.03
CA LEU A 3 -1.41 5.92 -11.58
C LEU A 3 -1.73 4.53 -10.98
N LEU A 4 -2.58 3.78 -11.66
CA LEU A 4 -3.15 2.52 -11.20
C LEU A 4 -2.70 1.38 -12.12
N ARG A 5 -1.41 1.24 -12.40
CA ARG A 5 -0.88 0.11 -13.18
C ARG A 5 0.08 -0.71 -12.30
N PRO A 6 -0.40 -1.81 -11.68
CA PRO A 6 0.49 -2.68 -10.92
C PRO A 6 1.52 -3.35 -11.83
N PRO A 7 2.68 -3.74 -11.28
CA PRO A 7 3.75 -4.39 -12.04
C PRO A 7 3.39 -5.81 -12.52
N VAL A 8 2.32 -6.40 -11.97
CA VAL A 8 1.83 -7.75 -12.28
C VAL A 8 0.30 -7.75 -12.34
N LYS A 9 -0.30 -8.76 -12.98
CA LYS A 9 -1.76 -8.85 -13.17
C LYS A 9 -2.55 -9.06 -11.87
N ALA A 10 -1.93 -9.67 -10.87
CA ALA A 10 -2.52 -9.92 -9.57
C ALA A 10 -1.44 -9.73 -8.50
N MET A 11 -1.74 -8.97 -7.46
CA MET A 11 -0.86 -8.83 -6.29
C MET A 11 -1.68 -8.67 -5.01
N CYS A 12 -1.08 -8.98 -3.88
CA CYS A 12 -1.63 -8.69 -2.56
C CYS A 12 -0.72 -7.69 -1.84
N ILE A 13 -1.31 -6.61 -1.35
CA ILE A 13 -0.66 -5.63 -0.48
C ILE A 13 -1.04 -5.97 0.95
N LEU A 14 -0.07 -6.42 1.74
CA LEU A 14 -0.24 -6.64 3.17
C LEU A 14 0.00 -5.32 3.91
N VAL A 15 -0.99 -4.83 4.63
CA VAL A 15 -0.90 -3.59 5.40
C VAL A 15 -0.33 -3.92 6.79
N PRO A 16 0.85 -3.40 7.15
CA PRO A 16 1.44 -3.62 8.47
C PRO A 16 0.50 -3.14 9.58
N ALA A 17 0.50 -3.82 10.73
CA ALA A 17 -0.42 -3.54 11.84
C ALA A 17 -0.39 -2.06 12.27
N GLU A 18 0.80 -1.48 12.33
CA GLU A 18 1.07 -0.09 12.69
C GLU A 18 0.59 0.93 11.64
N GLN A 19 0.24 0.49 10.43
CA GLN A 19 -0.27 1.32 9.35
C GLN A 19 -1.77 1.11 9.06
N ARG A 20 -2.43 0.13 9.69
CA ARG A 20 -3.83 -0.23 9.39
C ARG A 20 -4.80 0.94 9.54
N SER A 21 -4.59 1.80 10.54
CA SER A 21 -5.42 3.00 10.74
C SER A 21 -5.35 3.99 9.56
N ARG A 22 -4.30 3.95 8.75
CA ARG A 22 -4.14 4.75 7.52
C ARG A 22 -4.88 4.15 6.31
N CYS A 23 -5.35 2.93 6.46
CA CYS A 23 -6.03 2.16 5.43
C CYS A 23 -7.41 1.67 5.93
N ALA A 24 -8.09 2.45 6.77
CA ALA A 24 -9.42 2.11 7.32
C ALA A 24 -9.47 0.71 7.97
N ASP A 25 -8.41 0.37 8.71
CA ASP A 25 -8.20 -0.91 9.41
C ASP A 25 -8.09 -2.15 8.52
N VAL A 26 -8.02 -1.96 7.20
CA VAL A 26 -7.78 -3.04 6.24
C VAL A 26 -6.40 -3.67 6.48
N GLY A 27 -6.35 -5.00 6.57
CA GLY A 27 -5.12 -5.76 6.76
C GLY A 27 -4.50 -6.24 5.46
N ALA A 28 -5.30 -6.44 4.41
CA ALA A 28 -4.81 -6.82 3.10
C ALA A 28 -5.68 -6.25 1.97
N ILE A 29 -5.03 -5.91 0.85
CA ILE A 29 -5.70 -5.46 -0.38
C ILE A 29 -5.21 -6.34 -1.53
N PHE A 30 -6.11 -7.13 -2.10
CA PHE A 30 -5.85 -7.86 -3.34
C PHE A 30 -6.19 -6.96 -4.51
N VAL A 31 -5.26 -6.85 -5.45
CA VAL A 31 -5.38 -5.98 -6.62
C VAL A 31 -5.26 -6.86 -7.86
N PHE A 32 -6.30 -6.84 -8.69
CA PHE A 32 -6.37 -7.58 -9.95
C PHE A 32 -6.56 -6.60 -11.10
N THR A 33 -5.77 -6.75 -12.16
CA THR A 33 -6.00 -6.02 -13.41
C THR A 33 -6.71 -6.90 -14.41
N SER A 34 -7.75 -6.36 -15.04
CA SER A 34 -8.41 -6.99 -16.17
C SER A 34 -8.46 -6.04 -17.36
N GLU A 35 -8.34 -6.61 -18.55
CA GLU A 35 -8.68 -5.91 -19.79
C GLU A 35 -10.18 -6.09 -20.02
N LEU A 36 -10.87 -5.00 -20.35
CA LEU A 36 -12.29 -5.07 -20.69
C LEU A 36 -12.39 -5.23 -22.22
N GLU A 37 -12.94 -6.36 -22.68
CA GLU A 37 -13.15 -6.59 -24.10
C GLU A 37 -14.07 -5.51 -24.72
N ARG A 38 -13.77 -5.16 -25.97
CA ARG A 38 -14.40 -4.07 -26.70
C ARG A 38 -15.71 -4.55 -27.32
N VAL A 39 -16.82 -3.90 -26.99
CA VAL A 39 -18.00 -3.85 -27.88
C VAL A 39 -17.94 -2.46 -28.52
N ASP A 40 -17.39 -2.39 -29.73
CA ASP A 40 -17.48 -1.29 -30.69
C ASP A 40 -17.25 0.15 -30.17
N SER A 41 -16.05 0.72 -30.38
CA SER A 41 -15.82 2.15 -30.72
C SER A 41 -14.36 2.59 -30.54
N ALA A 42 -13.92 3.52 -31.39
CA ALA A 42 -12.58 4.11 -31.57
C ALA A 42 -11.90 4.77 -30.35
N ALA A 43 -12.47 4.68 -29.15
CA ALA A 43 -11.80 5.09 -27.91
C ALA A 43 -10.79 4.00 -27.46
N GLY A 44 -9.68 4.39 -26.84
CA GLY A 44 -8.56 3.51 -26.48
C GLY A 44 -8.93 2.33 -25.55
N ALA A 45 -7.94 1.47 -25.28
CA ALA A 45 -8.12 0.26 -24.48
C ALA A 45 -8.74 0.57 -23.09
N ARG A 46 -9.90 -0.03 -22.81
CA ARG A 46 -10.55 0.01 -21.49
C ARG A 46 -9.95 -1.06 -20.59
N ARG A 47 -9.57 -0.69 -19.38
CA ARG A 47 -9.11 -1.64 -18.36
C ARG A 47 -9.87 -1.44 -17.08
N ALA A 48 -9.92 -2.48 -16.26
CA ALA A 48 -10.45 -2.38 -14.92
C ALA A 48 -9.42 -2.82 -13.89
N ILE A 49 -9.59 -2.33 -12.68
CA ILE A 49 -8.90 -2.85 -11.50
C ILE A 49 -9.94 -3.25 -10.48
N THR A 50 -9.87 -4.50 -10.06
CA THR A 50 -10.65 -4.99 -8.95
C THR A 50 -9.78 -4.96 -7.69
N LEU A 51 -10.26 -4.29 -6.65
CA LEU A 51 -9.68 -4.30 -5.33
C LEU A 51 -10.58 -5.13 -4.41
N ASN A 52 -10.03 -6.13 -3.73
CA ASN A 52 -10.69 -6.82 -2.63
C ASN A 52 -9.94 -6.48 -1.34
N THR A 53 -10.66 -5.92 -0.37
CA THR A 53 -10.12 -5.61 0.96
C THR A 53 -10.48 -6.71 1.94
N MET A 54 -9.53 -7.07 2.82
CA MET A 54 -9.77 -7.94 3.95
C MET A 54 -9.44 -7.22 5.26
N THR A 55 -10.42 -7.13 6.15
CA THR A 55 -10.28 -6.55 7.49
C THR A 55 -10.41 -7.64 8.54
N PHE A 56 -9.40 -7.78 9.39
CA PHE A 56 -9.39 -8.74 10.49
C PHE A 56 -10.00 -8.09 11.74
N ARG A 57 -11.17 -8.57 12.17
CA ARG A 57 -11.82 -8.10 13.40
C ARG A 57 -11.38 -8.97 14.59
N SER A 58 -11.36 -8.38 15.78
CA SER A 58 -10.93 -9.04 17.03
C SER A 58 -11.73 -10.30 17.39
N ALA A 59 -12.95 -10.44 16.89
CA ALA A 59 -13.80 -11.61 17.06
C ALA A 59 -13.45 -12.79 16.12
N GLY A 60 -12.38 -12.71 15.35
CA GLY A 60 -12.00 -13.73 14.36
C GLY A 60 -12.80 -13.66 13.05
N TYR A 61 -13.73 -12.70 12.91
CA TYR A 61 -14.42 -12.44 11.66
C TYR A 61 -13.51 -11.69 10.67
N VAL A 62 -13.55 -12.11 9.40
CA VAL A 62 -12.92 -11.42 8.28
C VAL A 62 -14.01 -10.73 7.48
N GLU A 63 -13.94 -9.40 7.41
CA GLU A 63 -14.80 -8.62 6.54
C GLU A 63 -14.13 -8.50 5.16
N GLU A 64 -14.77 -9.03 4.13
CA GLU A 64 -14.36 -8.88 2.73
C GLU A 64 -15.25 -7.86 2.03
N ARG A 65 -14.64 -6.93 1.29
CA ARG A 65 -15.37 -6.05 0.37
C ARG A 65 -14.64 -5.94 -0.97
N SER A 66 -15.39 -5.84 -2.05
CA SER A 66 -14.89 -5.71 -3.42
C SER A 66 -15.31 -4.41 -4.08
N LEU A 67 -14.42 -3.78 -4.83
CA LEU A 67 -14.70 -2.63 -5.69
C LEU A 67 -13.97 -2.81 -7.02
N GLN A 68 -14.71 -2.66 -8.11
CA GLN A 68 -14.13 -2.63 -9.44
C GLN A 68 -14.10 -1.18 -9.97
N LEU A 69 -12.89 -0.67 -10.22
CA LEU A 69 -12.66 0.61 -10.85
C LEU A 69 -12.52 0.42 -12.35
N ARG A 70 -13.43 0.99 -13.14
CA ARG A 70 -13.34 1.04 -14.60
C ARG A 70 -12.51 2.25 -15.00
N ILE A 71 -11.47 2.06 -15.80
CA ILE A 71 -10.54 3.12 -16.20
C ILE A 71 -10.68 3.30 -17.71
N ASP A 72 -11.56 4.25 -18.06
CA ASP A 72 -11.78 4.70 -19.45
C ASP A 72 -10.85 5.87 -19.81
N ASP A 73 -10.46 6.67 -18.80
CA ASP A 73 -9.54 7.80 -18.92
C ASP A 73 -8.44 7.71 -17.84
N GLU A 74 -7.20 7.51 -18.28
CA GLU A 74 -6.03 7.40 -17.40
C GLU A 74 -5.65 8.73 -16.73
N THR A 75 -6.26 9.84 -17.13
CA THR A 75 -6.08 11.17 -16.54
C THR A 75 -7.15 11.52 -15.51
N CYS A 76 -8.19 10.68 -15.39
CA CYS A 76 -9.27 10.87 -14.43
C CYS A 76 -8.73 10.84 -12.99
N ALA A 77 -9.25 11.72 -12.14
CA ALA A 77 -8.91 11.75 -10.73
C ALA A 77 -9.37 10.46 -10.05
N VAL A 78 -8.48 9.83 -9.27
CA VAL A 78 -8.75 8.57 -8.56
C VAL A 78 -10.01 8.65 -7.69
N GLN A 79 -10.23 9.77 -6.99
CA GLN A 79 -11.43 9.97 -6.18
C GLN A 79 -12.73 9.93 -7.01
N ARG A 80 -12.69 10.46 -8.23
CA ARG A 80 -13.84 10.40 -9.15
C ARG A 80 -14.13 8.96 -9.55
N LEU A 81 -13.10 8.17 -9.88
CA LEU A 81 -13.26 6.75 -10.19
C LEU A 81 -13.91 5.97 -9.04
N VAL A 82 -13.52 6.25 -7.79
CA VAL A 82 -14.11 5.63 -6.60
C VAL A 82 -15.58 6.00 -6.47
N SER A 83 -15.91 7.28 -6.55
CA SER A 83 -17.29 7.74 -6.46
C SER A 83 -18.18 7.18 -7.57
N GLU A 84 -17.69 7.16 -8.82
CA GLU A 84 -18.42 6.59 -9.96
C GLU A 84 -18.66 5.09 -9.79
N SER A 85 -17.68 4.35 -9.26
CA SER A 85 -17.77 2.90 -9.07
C SER A 85 -18.68 2.50 -7.90
N MET A 86 -18.81 3.37 -6.89
CA MET A 86 -19.73 3.18 -5.76
C MET A 86 -21.19 3.53 -6.11
N GLY A 87 -21.41 4.30 -7.18
CA GLY A 87 -22.71 4.86 -7.53
C GLY A 87 -23.12 6.04 -6.64
N GLY A 88 -24.25 6.67 -6.94
CA GLY A 88 -24.86 7.69 -6.08
C GLY A 88 -25.65 7.07 -4.92
N CYS A 89 -25.95 7.87 -3.90
CA CYS A 89 -26.85 7.50 -2.81
C CYS A 89 -28.02 8.49 -2.79
N ASP A 90 -29.13 8.12 -3.44
CA ASP A 90 -30.36 8.92 -3.46
C ASP A 90 -31.30 8.60 -2.28
N ASP A 91 -30.99 7.54 -1.52
CA ASP A 91 -31.76 7.06 -0.38
C ASP A 91 -31.17 7.59 0.93
N GLU A 92 -31.91 8.45 1.63
CA GLU A 92 -31.51 9.05 2.91
C GLU A 92 -31.18 8.00 3.98
N SER A 93 -31.84 6.83 3.96
CA SER A 93 -31.62 5.77 4.95
C SER A 93 -30.26 5.06 4.79
N ARG A 94 -29.62 5.21 3.63
CA ARG A 94 -28.35 4.55 3.28
C ARG A 94 -27.16 5.51 3.24
N VAL A 95 -27.38 6.79 3.54
CA VAL A 95 -26.36 7.84 3.44
C VAL A 95 -25.13 7.53 4.31
N ASP A 96 -25.33 7.05 5.53
CA ASP A 96 -24.22 6.75 6.44
C ASP A 96 -23.42 5.52 5.98
N ASP A 97 -24.09 4.49 5.46
CA ASP A 97 -23.43 3.32 4.86
C ASP A 97 -22.63 3.70 3.63
N TYR A 98 -23.20 4.55 2.76
CA TYR A 98 -22.52 5.08 1.61
C TYR A 98 -21.26 5.87 2.01
N LYS A 99 -21.37 6.78 2.99
CA LYS A 99 -20.23 7.56 3.52
C LYS A 99 -19.14 6.65 4.08
N ARG A 100 -19.51 5.60 4.84
CA ARG A 100 -18.56 4.60 5.35
C ARG A 100 -17.86 3.86 4.22
N GLY A 101 -18.61 3.43 3.21
CA GLY A 101 -18.05 2.76 2.02
C GLY A 101 -17.12 3.66 1.23
N LEU A 102 -17.51 4.91 0.98
CA LEU A 102 -16.71 5.90 0.27
C LEU A 102 -15.41 6.20 1.03
N ALA A 103 -15.45 6.33 2.35
CA ALA A 103 -14.27 6.52 3.18
C ALA A 103 -13.32 5.31 3.08
N LEU A 104 -13.83 4.09 3.30
CA LEU A 104 -13.06 2.84 3.18
C LEU A 104 -12.33 2.77 1.83
N TRP A 105 -13.07 2.94 0.73
CA TRP A 105 -12.49 2.82 -0.61
C TRP A 105 -11.54 3.97 -0.94
N SER A 106 -11.81 5.18 -0.45
CA SER A 106 -10.86 6.29 -0.58
C SER A 106 -9.53 5.96 0.09
N PHE A 107 -9.54 5.39 1.29
CA PHE A 107 -8.32 4.96 1.98
C PHE A 107 -7.62 3.79 1.31
N ALA A 108 -8.35 2.73 0.93
CA ALA A 108 -7.77 1.54 0.31
C ALA A 108 -7.15 1.85 -1.06
N VAL A 109 -7.83 2.66 -1.88
CA VAL A 109 -7.34 3.06 -3.19
C VAL A 109 -6.17 4.04 -3.04
N ASP A 110 -6.22 5.00 -2.11
CA ASP A 110 -5.08 5.89 -1.83
C ASP A 110 -3.83 5.11 -1.38
N TYR A 111 -3.99 4.13 -0.49
CA TYR A 111 -2.90 3.25 -0.05
C TYR A 111 -2.33 2.44 -1.22
N THR A 112 -3.20 1.90 -2.06
CA THR A 112 -2.83 1.15 -3.27
C THR A 112 -2.04 2.04 -4.24
N VAL A 113 -2.57 3.23 -4.57
CA VAL A 113 -1.92 4.20 -5.46
C VAL A 113 -0.55 4.60 -4.92
N LYS A 114 -0.43 4.91 -3.64
CA LYS A 114 0.85 5.24 -3.00
C LYS A 114 1.86 4.09 -3.09
N THR A 115 1.40 2.85 -2.90
CA THR A 115 2.24 1.65 -3.02
C THR A 115 2.73 1.48 -4.46
N LEU A 116 1.83 1.58 -5.44
CA LEU A 116 2.17 1.46 -6.86
C LEU A 116 3.10 2.59 -7.32
N LEU A 117 2.84 3.83 -6.88
CA LEU A 117 3.70 4.96 -7.15
C LEU A 117 5.09 4.75 -6.56
N TYR A 118 5.17 4.26 -5.32
CA TYR A 118 6.46 3.95 -4.70
C TYR A 118 7.19 2.91 -5.53
N LEU A 119 6.55 1.78 -5.87
CA LEU A 119 7.09 0.72 -6.75
C LEU A 119 7.54 1.21 -8.14
N SER A 120 7.02 2.36 -8.61
CA SER A 120 7.42 2.95 -9.89
C SER A 120 8.62 3.90 -9.82
N LEU A 121 9.13 4.20 -8.63
CA LEU A 121 10.32 5.05 -8.46
C LEU A 121 11.59 4.30 -8.86
N ASP A 122 12.50 4.95 -9.56
CA ASP A 122 13.78 4.34 -9.98
C ASP A 122 14.64 3.86 -8.79
N ASP A 123 14.61 4.60 -7.67
CA ASP A 123 15.38 4.29 -6.46
C ASP A 123 14.52 3.58 -5.40
N THR A 124 13.64 2.67 -5.82
CA THR A 124 12.83 1.92 -4.86
C THR A 124 13.66 0.94 -4.04
N VAL A 125 13.39 0.90 -2.73
CA VAL A 125 13.98 -0.11 -1.84
C VAL A 125 13.00 -1.27 -1.71
N ILE A 126 13.39 -2.42 -2.25
CA ILE A 126 12.64 -3.68 -2.20
C ILE A 126 13.55 -4.75 -1.63
N SER A 127 13.12 -5.39 -0.55
CA SER A 127 13.78 -6.57 0.01
C SER A 127 12.94 -7.82 -0.26
N HIS A 128 13.58 -8.92 -0.65
CA HIS A 128 12.89 -10.19 -0.88
C HIS A 128 13.04 -11.09 0.34
N ASP A 129 11.92 -11.40 0.99
CA ASP A 129 11.85 -12.41 2.04
C ASP A 129 11.34 -13.70 1.41
N ARG A 130 12.26 -14.65 1.23
CA ARG A 130 12.02 -15.93 0.54
C ARG A 130 11.73 -17.06 1.53
N ALA A 131 10.85 -16.81 2.51
CA ALA A 131 10.57 -17.75 3.58
C ALA A 131 10.12 -19.13 3.07
N TYR A 132 9.32 -19.18 1.99
CA TYR A 132 8.89 -20.45 1.39
C TYR A 132 10.02 -21.09 0.59
N SER A 133 10.61 -20.34 -0.35
CA SER A 133 11.61 -20.91 -1.27
C SER A 133 12.90 -21.33 -0.58
N SER A 134 13.25 -20.71 0.55
CA SER A 134 14.45 -21.06 1.33
C SER A 134 14.20 -22.07 2.46
N ALA A 135 12.94 -22.45 2.70
CA ALA A 135 12.62 -23.37 3.79
C ALA A 135 13.21 -24.77 3.55
N PRO A 136 13.79 -25.41 4.59
CA PRO A 136 14.31 -26.76 4.46
C PRO A 136 13.15 -27.74 4.20
N ARG A 137 13.28 -28.56 3.16
CA ARG A 137 12.34 -29.68 2.88
C ARG A 137 12.85 -31.02 3.40
N THR A 138 14.10 -31.09 3.80
CA THR A 138 14.74 -32.31 4.32
C THR A 138 15.12 -32.09 5.77
N PHE A 139 14.54 -32.91 6.66
CA PHE A 139 14.76 -32.82 8.10
C PHE A 139 15.44 -34.09 8.61
N LEU A 140 16.71 -33.99 9.00
CA LEU A 140 17.46 -35.09 9.62
C LEU A 140 17.02 -35.28 11.08
N GLY A 141 16.99 -36.53 11.57
CA GLY A 141 16.69 -36.83 12.97
C GLY A 141 15.23 -36.67 13.42
N LEU A 142 14.31 -36.27 12.53
CA LEU A 142 12.87 -36.23 12.84
C LEU A 142 12.16 -37.52 12.44
N GLY A 143 11.36 -38.07 13.36
CA GLY A 143 10.41 -39.14 13.05
C GLY A 143 9.31 -38.67 12.08
N ARG A 144 8.71 -39.63 11.35
CA ARG A 144 7.76 -39.40 10.25
C ARG A 144 6.70 -38.33 10.56
N ARG A 145 5.98 -38.45 11.68
CA ARG A 145 4.92 -37.52 12.08
C ARG A 145 5.42 -36.07 12.24
N LYS A 146 6.58 -35.86 12.85
CA LYS A 146 7.15 -34.52 13.03
C LYS A 146 7.62 -33.93 11.69
N ARG A 147 8.12 -34.79 10.79
CA ARG A 147 8.51 -34.37 9.44
C ARG A 147 7.30 -33.91 8.62
N GLU A 148 6.20 -34.68 8.65
CA GLU A 148 4.95 -34.32 7.97
C GLU A 148 4.39 -32.98 8.49
N LEU A 149 4.40 -32.76 9.81
CA LEU A 149 4.00 -31.47 10.40
C LEU A 149 4.87 -30.30 9.92
N ARG A 150 6.20 -30.47 9.93
CA ARG A 150 7.11 -29.41 9.46
C ARG A 150 6.95 -29.09 7.98
N LEU A 151 6.72 -30.10 7.15
CA LEU A 151 6.40 -29.88 5.73
C LEU A 151 5.08 -29.12 5.57
N ALA A 152 4.05 -29.47 6.34
CA ALA A 152 2.77 -28.75 6.32
C ALA A 152 2.92 -27.28 6.75
N GLU A 153 3.76 -26.99 7.76
CA GLU A 153 4.10 -25.61 8.15
C GLU A 153 4.82 -24.86 7.02
N VAL A 154 5.77 -25.53 6.33
CA VAL A 154 6.48 -24.94 5.18
C VAL A 154 5.52 -24.60 4.05
N GLU A 155 4.54 -25.46 3.75
CA GLU A 155 3.53 -25.19 2.72
C GLU A 155 2.58 -24.01 3.04
N GLN A 156 2.57 -23.51 4.28
CA GLN A 156 1.84 -22.29 4.64
C GLN A 156 2.66 -21.01 4.50
N LEU A 157 3.98 -21.12 4.27
CA LEU A 157 4.85 -19.98 4.03
C LEU A 157 4.63 -19.44 2.62
N TYR A 158 4.92 -18.16 2.43
CA TYR A 158 4.96 -17.54 1.12
C TYR A 158 6.17 -16.62 1.02
N ASP A 159 6.71 -16.52 -0.19
CA ASP A 159 7.71 -15.51 -0.49
C ASP A 159 7.03 -14.14 -0.63
N ARG A 160 7.65 -13.10 -0.09
CA ARG A 160 7.10 -11.75 -0.10
C ARG A 160 8.15 -10.71 -0.46
N CYS A 161 7.70 -9.64 -1.11
CA CYS A 161 8.50 -8.45 -1.33
C CYS A 161 8.16 -7.44 -0.24
N ILE A 162 9.15 -7.09 0.57
CA ILE A 162 9.04 -6.04 1.58
C ILE A 162 9.37 -4.71 0.88
N VAL A 163 8.36 -3.85 0.78
CA VAL A 163 8.43 -2.57 0.09
C VAL A 163 8.57 -1.46 1.11
N GLY A 164 9.65 -0.68 1.01
CA GLY A 164 9.90 0.45 1.88
C GLY A 164 11.37 0.57 2.29
N PRO A 165 11.73 1.65 3.00
CA PRO A 165 13.12 1.84 3.43
C PRO A 165 13.58 0.66 4.30
N ALA A 166 14.81 0.21 4.07
CA ALA A 166 15.27 -1.13 4.46
C ALA A 166 15.30 -1.45 5.96
N ARG A 167 15.06 -0.51 6.89
CA ARG A 167 15.23 -0.76 8.33
C ARG A 167 14.24 -0.01 9.23
N ALA A 168 13.51 -0.79 10.03
CA ALA A 168 12.68 -0.29 11.12
C ALA A 168 13.47 0.16 12.36
N THR A 169 14.69 -0.35 12.53
CA THR A 169 15.62 0.10 13.57
C THR A 169 16.00 1.57 13.41
N ASP A 170 15.98 2.11 12.19
CA ASP A 170 16.26 3.52 11.94
C ASP A 170 15.09 4.41 12.39
N TRP A 171 13.86 3.88 12.44
CA TRP A 171 12.67 4.59 12.91
C TRP A 171 12.58 4.64 14.45
N ALA A 172 13.06 3.61 15.15
CA ALA A 172 13.07 3.55 16.62
C ALA A 172 14.19 4.42 17.23
N GLY A 173 15.38 4.47 16.61
CA GLY A 173 16.52 5.24 17.14
C GLY A 173 16.41 6.76 17.05
N ALA A 174 15.37 7.27 16.39
CA ALA A 174 15.15 8.70 16.17
C ALA A 174 13.87 9.24 16.82
N GLN A 175 13.14 8.39 17.54
CA GLN A 175 12.40 8.80 18.72
C GLN A 175 13.38 8.67 19.89
N ALA A 176 14.44 9.47 19.88
CA ALA A 176 15.11 9.76 21.13
C ALA A 176 14.01 10.36 22.02
N ASP A 177 13.76 9.70 23.15
CA ASP A 177 12.92 10.21 24.23
C ASP A 177 13.15 11.70 24.40
N GLU A 178 12.09 12.40 24.78
CA GLU A 178 12.05 13.80 25.15
C GLU A 178 13.07 14.14 26.25
N LEU A 179 14.37 14.16 25.92
CA LEU A 179 15.43 14.79 26.69
C LEU A 179 15.65 16.20 26.12
N GLY A 180 14.56 16.93 25.97
CA GLY A 180 14.58 18.34 25.63
C GLY A 180 14.63 19.16 26.91
N LEU A 181 15.79 19.24 27.56
CA LEU A 181 15.98 20.17 28.68
C LEU A 181 15.94 21.65 28.26
N ASP A 182 15.86 21.99 26.96
CA ASP A 182 15.90 23.39 26.49
C ASP A 182 15.01 23.70 25.25
N GLY A 183 13.93 22.95 25.01
CA GLY A 183 12.98 23.26 23.91
C GLY A 183 13.55 23.13 22.48
N GLN A 184 14.73 22.51 22.34
CA GLN A 184 15.37 22.31 21.04
C GLN A 184 14.93 20.99 20.39
N VAL A 185 14.72 21.03 19.08
CA VAL A 185 14.31 19.85 18.30
C VAL A 185 15.47 18.84 18.22
N SER A 186 15.24 17.63 18.72
CA SER A 186 16.16 16.49 18.63
C SER A 186 16.33 15.99 17.19
N PRO A 187 17.46 15.31 16.89
CA PRO A 187 17.61 14.59 15.63
C PRO A 187 16.48 13.60 15.41
N HIS A 188 15.79 13.74 14.29
CA HIS A 188 14.65 12.88 13.95
C HIS A 188 14.56 12.64 12.45
N TRP A 189 14.01 11.49 12.06
CA TRP A 189 13.72 11.21 10.66
C TRP A 189 12.44 11.91 10.22
N ARG A 190 12.54 12.74 9.19
CA ARG A 190 11.38 13.21 8.44
C ARG A 190 10.99 12.17 7.41
N ARG A 191 9.73 11.73 7.46
CA ARG A 191 9.17 10.71 6.56
C ARG A 191 9.13 11.18 5.10
N GLY A 192 9.40 10.27 4.18
CA GLY A 192 9.20 10.50 2.75
C GLY A 192 7.71 10.58 2.40
N HIS A 193 7.38 11.36 1.38
CA HIS A 193 6.00 11.52 0.91
C HIS A 193 5.92 11.98 -0.55
N PHE A 194 4.81 11.66 -1.21
CA PHE A 194 4.49 12.23 -2.52
C PHE A 194 3.93 13.64 -2.38
N ARG A 195 4.31 14.53 -3.31
CA ARG A 195 3.83 15.92 -3.34
C ARG A 195 3.58 16.36 -4.78
N GLN A 196 2.49 17.09 -4.99
CA GLN A 196 2.25 17.83 -6.23
C GLN A 196 3.09 19.12 -6.24
N GLN A 197 3.99 19.26 -7.20
CA GLN A 197 4.85 20.43 -7.38
C GLN A 197 4.38 21.24 -8.59
N ALA A 198 4.21 22.56 -8.41
CA ALA A 198 4.00 23.48 -9.53
C ALA A 198 5.22 23.48 -10.46
N HIS A 199 4.98 23.50 -11.76
CA HIS A 199 6.00 23.63 -12.79
C HIS A 199 5.41 24.24 -14.08
N GLY A 200 6.27 24.43 -15.09
CA GLY A 200 5.91 25.00 -16.37
C GLY A 200 5.69 26.52 -16.33
N PRO A 201 5.33 27.13 -17.48
CA PRO A 201 5.09 28.57 -17.57
C PRO A 201 4.03 29.02 -16.56
N GLN A 202 4.38 30.03 -15.75
CA GLN A 202 3.52 30.58 -14.69
C GLN A 202 3.06 29.55 -13.64
N GLY A 203 3.71 28.38 -13.51
CA GLY A 203 3.38 27.37 -12.51
C GLY A 203 2.00 26.71 -12.70
N LYS A 204 1.43 26.81 -13.91
CA LYS A 204 0.08 26.28 -14.22
C LYS A 204 0.03 24.75 -14.29
N GLN A 205 1.18 24.08 -14.47
CA GLN A 205 1.25 22.63 -14.56
C GLN A 205 1.64 22.04 -13.21
N ARG A 206 1.16 20.82 -12.92
CA ARG A 206 1.49 20.09 -11.69
C ARG A 206 2.18 18.78 -12.05
N LYS A 207 3.29 18.47 -11.38
CA LYS A 207 3.97 17.18 -11.48
C LYS A 207 4.00 16.52 -10.10
N LEU A 208 3.84 15.21 -10.07
CA LEU A 208 4.00 14.45 -8.84
C LEU A 208 5.49 14.15 -8.62
N ILE A 209 5.99 14.47 -7.43
CA ILE A 209 7.36 14.16 -7.01
C ILE A 209 7.33 13.33 -5.73
N PHE A 210 8.35 12.48 -5.55
CA PHE A 210 8.61 11.82 -4.28
C PHE A 210 9.69 12.59 -3.52
N ILE A 211 9.36 13.10 -2.34
CA ILE A 211 10.33 13.67 -1.41
C ILE A 211 10.84 12.52 -0.56
N LYS A 212 12.12 12.17 -0.73
CA LYS A 212 12.79 11.12 0.05
C LYS A 212 12.82 11.48 1.53
N GLN A 213 12.90 10.46 2.38
CA GLN A 213 13.14 10.65 3.80
C GLN A 213 14.47 11.34 4.05
N THR A 214 14.54 12.15 5.11
CA THR A 214 15.76 12.92 5.45
C THR A 214 15.91 12.97 6.97
N LEU A 215 17.14 12.83 7.44
CA LEU A 215 17.49 13.02 8.83
C LEU A 215 17.59 14.51 9.13
N ILE A 216 16.78 14.99 10.06
CA ILE A 216 16.77 16.38 10.50
C ILE A 216 17.71 16.50 11.70
N ARG A 217 18.42 17.63 11.82
CA ARG A 217 19.45 17.89 12.83
C ARG A 217 20.63 16.92 12.83
N THR A 218 21.14 16.57 11.64
CA THR A 218 22.36 15.75 11.52
C THR A 218 23.59 16.39 12.16
N ASP A 219 23.60 17.72 12.30
CA ASP A 219 24.63 18.50 13.00
C ASP A 219 24.89 18.01 14.44
N ARG A 220 23.92 17.34 15.05
CA ARG A 220 24.01 16.87 16.45
C ARG A 220 24.37 15.40 16.62
N LEU A 221 24.46 14.65 15.53
CA LEU A 221 24.85 13.23 15.60
C LEU A 221 26.36 13.04 15.73
N ALA A 222 27.15 14.08 15.45
CA ALA A 222 28.61 14.05 15.52
C ALA A 222 29.19 14.44 16.90
N ALA A 223 28.33 14.61 17.92
CA ALA A 223 28.75 14.91 19.30
C ALA A 223 28.59 13.66 20.18
N GLY A 224 29.42 12.64 19.93
CA GLY A 224 29.51 11.40 20.69
C GLY A 224 30.89 10.79 20.56
#